data_AF-A0A5C8ADU5-F1
#
_entry.id   AF-A0A5C8ADU5-F1
#
_cell.length_a   1.000
_cell.length_b   1.000
_cell.length_c   1.000
_cell.angle_alpha   90.00
_cell.angle_beta   90.00
_cell.angle_gamma   90.00
#
_symmetry.space_group_name_H-M   'P 1'
#
loop_
_entity.id
_entity.type
_entity.pdbx_description
1 polymer ?
#
loop_
_entity_poly.entity_id
_entity_poly.type
_entity_poly.pdbx_seq_one_letter_code
_entity_poly.pdbx_strand_id
1 'polypeptide(L)'
;MTKRQLTIIIGSIIILAQVALFRNYLPFLTNKIIITNQWCTCPNARVLSGRNYLKTITPDSLKMYDLDYSEMYIENDISTSSDPMGVKHYLVTGEIIGKENISEGDENYYPLFKIDSYYDAFLFNIVKWFIRGLLLIESFILYRLVKRKMNDA
;
A
#
# COMPACT_ATOMS: atom_id res chain seq x y z
N MET A 1 -23.62 34.99 -8.31
CA MET A 1 -23.10 33.62 -8.46
C MET A 1 -24.22 32.73 -8.97
N THR A 2 -24.04 32.03 -10.10
CA THR A 2 -25.10 31.20 -10.68
C THR A 2 -25.15 29.81 -10.01
N LYS A 3 -26.32 29.15 -10.01
CA LYS A 3 -26.46 27.77 -9.48
C LYS A 3 -25.40 26.82 -10.05
N ARG A 4 -25.02 27.03 -11.31
CA ARG A 4 -24.00 26.25 -12.03
C ARG A 4 -22.57 26.51 -11.55
N GLN A 5 -22.22 27.75 -11.21
CA GLN A 5 -20.93 28.08 -10.57
C GLN A 5 -20.83 27.44 -9.19
N LEU A 6 -21.91 27.44 -8.42
CA LEU A 6 -21.99 26.77 -7.12
C LEU A 6 -21.73 25.26 -7.27
N THR A 7 -22.34 24.60 -8.25
CA THR A 7 -22.12 23.17 -8.53
C THR A 7 -20.66 22.85 -8.85
N ILE A 8 -19.98 23.68 -9.64
CA ILE A 8 -18.57 23.47 -9.99
C ILE A 8 -17.67 23.60 -8.76
N ILE A 9 -17.92 24.61 -7.90
CA ILE A 9 -17.14 24.81 -6.67
C ILE A 9 -17.36 23.64 -5.70
N ILE A 10 -18.62 23.28 -5.43
CA ILE A 10 -18.94 22.15 -4.54
C ILE A 10 -18.35 20.85 -5.07
N GLY A 11 -18.50 20.55 -6.37
CA GLY A 11 -17.94 19.34 -6.97
C GLY A 11 -16.40 19.30 -6.88
N SER A 12 -15.73 20.44 -7.07
CA SER A 12 -14.27 20.51 -6.93
C SER A 12 -13.81 20.23 -5.49
N ILE A 13 -14.55 20.76 -4.49
CA ILE A 13 -14.29 20.50 -3.07
C ILE A 13 -14.51 19.02 -2.73
N ILE A 14 -15.58 18.41 -3.26
CA ILE A 14 -15.86 16.98 -3.05
C ILE A 14 -14.72 16.12 -3.61
N ILE A 15 -14.27 16.37 -4.83
CA ILE A 15 -13.14 15.64 -5.43
C ILE A 15 -11.87 15.81 -4.58
N LEU A 16 -11.57 17.03 -4.12
CA LEU A 16 -10.42 17.29 -3.24
C LEU A 16 -10.52 16.51 -1.92
N ALA A 17 -11.70 16.51 -1.29
CA ALA A 17 -11.95 15.76 -0.06
C ALA A 17 -11.80 14.25 -0.27
N GLN A 18 -12.32 13.71 -1.39
CA GLN A 18 -12.15 12.31 -1.74
C GLN A 18 -10.68 11.93 -1.97
N VAL A 19 -9.91 12.76 -2.68
CA VAL A 19 -8.48 12.54 -2.89
C VAL A 19 -7.73 12.49 -1.55
N ALA A 20 -8.09 13.36 -0.61
CA ALA A 20 -7.50 13.36 0.73
C ALA A 20 -7.87 12.10 1.54
N LEU A 21 -9.16 11.73 1.57
CA LEU A 21 -9.66 10.56 2.31
C LEU A 21 -9.13 9.24 1.73
N PHE A 22 -9.04 9.14 0.41
CA PHE A 22 -8.62 7.93 -0.28
C PHE A 22 -7.14 7.94 -0.69
N ARG A 23 -6.33 8.81 -0.09
CA ARG A 23 -4.89 8.93 -0.37
C ARG A 23 -4.18 7.58 -0.34
N ASN A 24 -4.56 6.70 0.60
CA ASN A 24 -3.98 5.36 0.76
C ASN A 24 -4.26 4.41 -0.41
N TYR A 25 -5.29 4.66 -1.21
CA TYR A 25 -5.66 3.85 -2.37
C TYR A 25 -5.13 4.42 -3.70
N LEU A 26 -4.62 5.65 -3.69
CA LEU A 26 -4.04 6.29 -4.85
C LEU A 26 -2.63 5.74 -5.15
N PRO A 27 -2.22 5.70 -6.44
CA PRO A 27 -0.97 5.07 -6.87
C PRO A 27 0.31 5.76 -6.36
N PHE A 28 0.21 6.94 -5.76
CA PHE A 28 1.36 7.75 -5.37
C PHE A 28 2.07 7.27 -4.09
N LEU A 29 1.56 6.23 -3.43
CA LEU A 29 2.22 5.61 -2.28
C LEU A 29 2.97 4.36 -2.72
N THR A 30 4.25 4.55 -3.04
CA THR A 30 5.26 3.50 -3.31
C THR A 30 5.68 2.73 -2.05
N ASN A 31 5.13 3.08 -0.89
CA ASN A 31 5.59 2.63 0.42
C ASN A 31 4.96 1.30 0.87
N LYS A 32 4.66 0.42 -0.08
CA LYS A 32 3.82 -0.74 0.13
C LYS A 32 4.54 -2.00 -0.33
N ILE A 33 4.61 -2.98 0.56
CA ILE A 33 5.25 -4.27 0.32
C ILE A 33 4.12 -5.29 0.20
N ILE A 34 4.20 -6.17 -0.80
CA ILE A 34 3.24 -7.28 -0.92
C ILE A 34 3.94 -8.53 -0.42
N ILE A 35 3.31 -9.17 0.55
CA ILE A 35 3.87 -10.34 1.23
C ILE A 35 2.87 -11.47 1.27
N THR A 36 3.37 -12.67 1.48
CA THR A 36 2.58 -13.85 1.82
C THR A 36 3.03 -14.34 3.18
N ASN A 37 2.10 -14.54 4.11
CA ASN A 37 2.42 -15.06 5.44
C ASN A 37 2.76 -16.55 5.32
N GLN A 38 3.85 -17.00 5.94
CA GLN A 38 4.25 -18.40 5.91
C GLN A 38 4.16 -18.94 7.34
N TRP A 39 3.09 -19.70 7.58
CA TRP A 39 2.84 -20.26 8.90
C TRP A 39 3.82 -21.39 9.19
N CYS A 40 4.34 -21.42 10.42
CA CYS A 40 5.26 -22.43 10.91
C CYS A 40 6.60 -22.53 10.16
N THR A 41 7.01 -21.46 9.47
CA THR A 41 8.35 -21.35 8.89
C THR A 41 9.12 -20.19 9.51
N CYS A 42 10.44 -20.32 9.52
CA CYS A 42 11.37 -19.25 9.85
C CYS A 42 12.30 -19.09 8.64
N PRO A 43 12.26 -17.97 7.90
CA PRO A 43 11.44 -16.76 8.10
C PRO A 43 9.93 -17.00 7.94
N ASN A 44 9.10 -16.16 8.56
CA ASN A 44 7.64 -16.32 8.61
C ASN A 44 6.90 -15.51 7.53
N ALA A 45 7.59 -14.83 6.63
CA ALA A 45 6.96 -14.15 5.50
C ALA A 45 7.82 -14.09 4.26
N ARG A 46 7.16 -14.26 3.11
CA ARG A 46 7.78 -14.15 1.80
C ARG A 46 7.43 -12.84 1.13
N VAL A 47 8.43 -12.14 0.59
CA VAL A 47 8.24 -10.87 -0.12
C VAL A 47 7.95 -11.14 -1.59
N LEU A 48 6.71 -10.88 -2.01
CA LEU A 48 6.30 -10.98 -3.42
C LEU A 48 6.65 -9.73 -4.21
N SER A 49 6.55 -8.55 -3.59
CA SER A 49 6.85 -7.26 -4.22
C SER A 49 7.29 -6.24 -3.18
N GLY A 50 8.09 -5.25 -3.60
CA GLY A 50 8.58 -4.18 -2.72
C GLY A 50 10.02 -4.39 -2.21
N ARG A 51 10.78 -5.34 -2.75
CA ARG A 51 12.19 -5.59 -2.35
C ARG A 51 13.08 -4.35 -2.45
N ASN A 52 12.95 -3.58 -3.54
CA ASN A 52 13.69 -2.33 -3.68
C ASN A 52 13.27 -1.28 -2.64
N TYR A 53 11.99 -1.25 -2.27
CA TYR A 53 11.51 -0.36 -1.22
C TYR A 53 12.07 -0.77 0.15
N LEU A 54 12.06 -2.07 0.47
CA LEU A 54 12.69 -2.62 1.67
C LEU A 54 14.16 -2.21 1.79
N LYS A 55 14.94 -2.33 0.71
CA LYS A 55 16.34 -1.86 0.66
C LYS A 55 16.47 -0.38 0.98
N THR A 56 15.57 0.45 0.45
CA THR A 56 15.58 1.90 0.67
C THR A 56 15.26 2.28 2.12
N ILE A 57 14.33 1.58 2.77
CA ILE A 57 13.95 1.85 4.16
C ILE A 57 14.83 1.14 5.19
N THR A 58 15.77 0.29 4.75
CA THR A 58 16.69 -0.39 5.66
C THR A 58 17.58 0.66 6.34
N PRO A 59 17.67 0.67 7.69
CA PRO A 59 18.62 1.51 8.41
C PRO A 59 20.06 1.27 7.95
N ASP A 60 20.87 2.33 7.88
CA ASP A 60 22.27 2.21 7.43
C ASP A 60 23.10 1.27 8.32
N SER A 61 22.76 1.17 9.61
CA SER A 61 23.37 0.22 10.56
C SER A 61 23.12 -1.25 10.19
N LEU A 62 22.07 -1.54 9.43
CA LEU A 62 21.74 -2.90 8.99
C LEU A 62 22.24 -3.19 7.56
N LYS A 63 22.56 -2.16 6.77
CA LYS A 63 23.09 -2.31 5.40
C LYS A 63 24.50 -2.91 5.35
N MET A 64 25.20 -2.95 6.47
CA MET A 64 26.53 -3.60 6.56
C MET A 64 26.44 -5.12 6.58
N TYR A 65 25.26 -5.69 6.77
CA TYR A 65 25.01 -7.13 6.71
C TYR A 65 24.49 -7.52 5.32
N ASP A 66 24.80 -8.74 4.89
CA ASP A 66 24.21 -9.31 3.67
C ASP A 66 22.77 -9.75 3.97
N LEU A 67 21.83 -8.82 3.76
CA LEU A 67 20.41 -9.03 4.00
C LEU A 67 19.73 -9.60 2.77
N ASP A 68 19.13 -10.78 2.90
CA ASP A 68 18.19 -11.29 1.92
C ASP A 68 16.81 -10.67 2.14
N TYR A 69 16.35 -9.92 1.14
CA TYR A 69 15.05 -9.27 1.11
C TYR A 69 13.97 -10.12 0.41
N SER A 70 14.27 -11.37 0.05
CA SER A 70 13.32 -12.30 -0.53
C SER A 70 12.29 -12.81 0.49
N GLU A 71 12.71 -12.92 1.74
CA GLU A 71 11.94 -13.36 2.90
C GLU A 71 12.24 -12.42 4.08
N MET A 72 11.40 -12.45 5.11
CA MET A 72 11.57 -11.60 6.28
C MET A 72 10.90 -12.19 7.51
N TYR A 73 11.38 -11.76 8.68
CA TYR A 73 10.73 -12.03 9.95
C TYR A 73 9.75 -10.91 10.25
N ILE A 74 8.52 -11.24 10.58
CA ILE A 74 7.50 -10.31 11.04
C ILE A 74 7.41 -10.42 12.56
N GLU A 75 7.64 -9.31 13.26
CA GLU A 75 7.57 -9.24 14.72
C GLU A 75 6.14 -9.52 15.23
N ASN A 76 5.13 -8.93 14.58
CA ASN A 76 3.72 -9.07 14.95
C ASN A 76 2.99 -9.91 13.90
N ASP A 77 2.65 -11.15 14.25
CA ASP A 77 1.98 -12.05 13.31
C ASP A 77 0.69 -11.43 12.75
N ILE A 78 0.51 -11.53 11.44
CA ILE A 78 -0.75 -11.18 10.76
C ILE A 78 -1.68 -12.38 10.95
N SER A 79 -1.97 -12.73 12.19
CA SER A 79 -2.88 -13.82 12.50
C SER A 79 -4.30 -13.33 12.26
N THR A 80 -4.82 -13.55 11.06
CA THR A 80 -6.26 -13.46 10.82
C THR A 80 -6.82 -14.87 10.83
N SER A 81 -7.88 -15.10 11.61
CA SER A 81 -8.63 -16.37 11.62
C SER A 81 -9.13 -16.81 10.24
N SER A 82 -9.07 -15.90 9.26
CA SER A 82 -9.51 -16.08 7.88
C SER A 82 -8.47 -16.67 6.92
N ASP A 83 -7.21 -16.86 7.35
CA ASP A 83 -6.14 -17.45 6.52
C ASP A 83 -5.21 -18.38 7.32
N PRO A 84 -5.72 -19.55 7.75
CA PRO A 84 -4.95 -20.50 8.54
C PRO A 84 -3.83 -21.19 7.74
N MET A 85 -3.82 -21.07 6.41
CA MET A 85 -2.81 -21.66 5.53
C MET A 85 -1.78 -20.65 5.02
N GLY A 86 -1.94 -19.35 5.31
CA GLY A 86 -1.03 -18.31 4.85
C GLY A 86 -1.01 -18.11 3.33
N VAL A 87 -2.11 -18.40 2.63
CA VAL A 87 -2.13 -18.32 1.16
C VAL A 87 -2.49 -16.92 0.68
N LYS A 88 -3.03 -16.07 1.55
CA LYS A 88 -3.43 -14.71 1.17
C LYS A 88 -2.22 -13.80 1.04
N HIS A 89 -2.37 -12.86 0.12
CA HIS A 89 -1.41 -11.79 -0.08
C HIS A 89 -1.84 -10.58 0.72
N TYR A 90 -0.91 -10.06 1.50
CA TYR A 90 -1.13 -8.88 2.31
C TYR A 90 -0.27 -7.74 1.76
N LEU A 91 -0.90 -6.58 1.67
CA LEU A 91 -0.21 -5.33 1.43
C LEU A 91 0.13 -4.72 2.79
N VAL A 92 1.41 -4.60 3.09
CA VAL A 92 1.91 -4.15 4.39
C VAL A 92 2.73 -2.88 4.28
N THR A 93 2.70 -2.10 5.35
CA THR A 93 3.56 -0.93 5.58
C THR A 93 4.18 -1.06 6.97
N GLY A 94 5.40 -0.54 7.13
CA GLY A 94 6.13 -0.68 8.37
C GLY A 94 7.59 -0.30 8.20
N GLU A 95 8.40 -0.72 9.17
CA GLU A 95 9.82 -0.43 9.27
C GLU A 95 10.65 -1.67 9.57
N ILE A 96 11.91 -1.66 9.13
CA ILE A 96 12.88 -2.70 9.49
C ILE A 96 13.48 -2.32 10.84
N ILE A 97 13.23 -3.15 11.85
CA ILE A 97 13.68 -2.93 13.23
C ILE A 97 14.95 -3.71 13.57
N GLY A 98 15.32 -4.69 12.75
CA GLY A 98 16.46 -5.55 13.04
C GLY A 98 16.77 -6.54 11.93
N LYS A 99 17.51 -7.58 12.30
CA LYS A 99 17.82 -8.73 11.46
C LYS A 99 17.80 -10.00 12.29
N GLU A 100 17.41 -11.09 11.68
CA GLU A 100 17.48 -12.43 12.26
C GLU A 100 18.16 -13.40 11.30
N ASN A 101 18.52 -14.56 11.84
CA ASN A 101 19.15 -15.63 11.09
C ASN A 101 18.39 -16.93 11.40
N ILE A 102 18.27 -17.80 10.40
CA ILE A 102 17.61 -19.10 10.51
C ILE A 102 18.39 -20.04 11.45
N SER A 103 19.73 -20.00 11.43
CA SER A 103 20.57 -20.89 12.23
C SER A 103 21.94 -20.30 12.58
N GLU A 104 22.52 -20.73 13.70
CA GLU A 104 23.90 -20.38 14.05
C GLU A 104 24.86 -20.97 12.99
N GLY A 105 25.34 -20.10 12.08
CA GLY A 105 26.24 -20.48 10.99
C GLY A 105 25.73 -20.17 9.59
N ASP A 106 24.48 -19.73 9.42
CA ASP A 106 24.03 -19.20 8.12
C ASP A 106 24.72 -17.87 7.85
N GLU A 107 25.21 -17.66 6.63
CA GLU A 107 25.85 -16.41 6.25
C GLU A 107 24.82 -15.32 5.89
N ASN A 108 23.57 -15.72 5.62
CA ASN A 108 22.50 -14.82 5.24
C ASN A 108 21.70 -14.31 6.44
N TYR A 109 21.48 -13.00 6.48
CA TYR A 109 20.57 -12.38 7.43
C TYR A 109 19.26 -12.04 6.75
N TYR A 110 18.16 -12.13 7.48
CA TYR A 110 16.84 -11.71 7.01
C TYR A 110 16.36 -10.51 7.81
N PRO A 111 15.69 -9.54 7.18
CA PRO A 111 15.21 -8.36 7.89
C PRO A 111 14.10 -8.75 8.88
N LEU A 112 14.19 -8.19 10.09
CA LEU A 112 13.10 -8.20 11.06
C LEU A 112 12.25 -6.95 10.82
N PHE A 113 10.99 -7.17 10.44
CA PHE A 113 10.06 -6.16 9.99
C PHE A 113 8.91 -5.99 10.98
N LYS A 114 8.68 -4.75 11.39
CA LYS A 114 7.55 -4.37 12.22
C LYS A 114 6.46 -3.79 11.35
N ILE A 115 5.27 -4.39 11.41
CA ILE A 115 4.11 -3.95 10.63
C ILE A 115 3.37 -2.85 11.39
N ASP A 116 3.20 -1.70 10.74
CA ASP A 116 2.35 -0.61 11.21
C ASP A 116 0.91 -0.77 10.72
N SER A 117 0.74 -1.21 9.47
CA SER A 117 -0.58 -1.46 8.89
C SER A 117 -0.53 -2.56 7.85
N TYR A 118 -1.61 -3.33 7.76
CA TYR A 118 -1.79 -4.37 6.75
C TYR A 118 -3.19 -4.32 6.15
N TYR A 119 -3.28 -4.73 4.89
CA TYR A 119 -4.53 -4.83 4.15
C TYR A 119 -4.50 -6.12 3.32
N ASP A 120 -5.65 -6.77 3.18
CA ASP A 120 -5.81 -7.83 2.19
C ASP A 120 -5.59 -7.24 0.78
N ALA A 121 -4.65 -7.80 0.02
CA ALA A 121 -4.26 -7.25 -1.27
C ALA A 121 -5.39 -7.34 -2.32
N PHE A 122 -6.23 -8.37 -2.24
CA PHE A 122 -7.38 -8.53 -3.12
C PHE A 122 -8.44 -7.45 -2.83
N LEU A 123 -8.81 -7.30 -1.56
CA LEU A 123 -9.78 -6.28 -1.14
C LEU A 123 -9.26 -4.87 -1.43
N PHE A 124 -7.98 -4.61 -1.18
CA PHE A 124 -7.33 -3.34 -1.49
C PHE A 124 -7.41 -3.00 -2.97
N ASN A 125 -7.19 -3.98 -3.85
CA ASN A 125 -7.29 -3.79 -5.30
C ASN A 125 -8.73 -3.47 -5.74
N ILE A 126 -9.74 -4.16 -5.20
CA ILE A 126 -11.16 -3.87 -5.52
C ILE A 126 -11.51 -2.42 -5.15
N VAL A 127 -11.20 -2.02 -3.91
CA VAL A 127 -11.50 -0.67 -3.41
C VAL A 127 -10.77 0.40 -4.24
N LYS A 128 -9.51 0.15 -4.59
CA LYS A 128 -8.71 1.01 -5.46
C LYS A 128 -9.34 1.19 -6.85
N TRP A 129 -9.81 0.11 -7.47
CA TRP A 129 -10.51 0.17 -8.76
C TRP A 129 -11.80 0.98 -8.67
N PHE A 130 -12.59 0.74 -7.61
CA PHE A 130 -13.82 1.47 -7.37
C PHE A 130 -13.60 2.97 -7.22
N ILE A 131 -12.65 3.38 -6.37
CA ILE A 131 -12.32 4.80 -6.14
C ILE A 131 -11.84 5.47 -7.42
N ARG A 132 -11.00 4.79 -8.23
CA ARG A 132 -10.55 5.31 -9.52
C ARG A 132 -11.71 5.51 -10.48
N GLY A 133 -12.62 4.55 -10.56
CA GLY A 133 -13.82 4.66 -11.39
C GLY A 133 -14.69 5.84 -10.99
N LEU A 134 -14.92 6.01 -9.69
CA LEU A 134 -15.70 7.11 -9.13
C LEU A 134 -15.08 8.48 -9.45
N LEU A 135 -13.78 8.64 -9.23
CA LEU A 135 -13.05 9.88 -9.57
C LEU A 135 -13.08 10.19 -11.08
N LEU A 136 -13.00 9.18 -11.94
CA LEU A 136 -13.10 9.36 -13.40
C LEU A 136 -14.49 9.82 -13.83
N ILE A 137 -15.54 9.26 -13.24
CA ILE A 137 -16.92 9.65 -13.54
C ILE A 137 -17.18 11.09 -13.08
N GLU A 138 -16.79 11.42 -11.84
CA GLU A 138 -16.97 12.76 -11.28
C GLU A 138 -16.20 13.81 -12.09
N SER A 139 -14.93 13.55 -12.41
CA SER A 139 -14.12 14.45 -13.23
C SER A 139 -14.67 14.60 -14.65
N PHE A 140 -15.22 13.54 -15.25
CA PHE A 140 -15.89 13.63 -16.56
C PHE A 140 -17.15 14.51 -16.52
N ILE A 141 -17.98 14.37 -15.48
CA ILE A 141 -19.18 15.21 -15.30
C ILE A 141 -18.75 16.68 -15.13
N LEU A 142 -17.76 16.94 -14.28
CA LEU A 142 -17.25 18.28 -14.02
C LEU A 142 -16.64 18.91 -15.29
N TYR A 143 -15.85 18.14 -16.03
CA TYR A 143 -15.30 18.54 -17.33
C TYR A 143 -16.39 18.92 -18.33
N ARG A 144 -17.46 18.11 -18.46
CA ARG A 144 -18.59 18.40 -19.35
C ARG A 144 -19.31 19.69 -18.96
N LEU A 145 -19.47 19.95 -17.66
CA LEU A 145 -20.10 21.16 -17.15
C LEU A 145 -19.27 22.42 -17.46
N VAL A 146 -17.95 22.33 -17.29
CA VAL A 146 -16.99 23.42 -17.59
C VAL A 146 -16.89 23.67 -19.09
N LYS A 147 -16.74 22.64 -19.92
CA LYS A 147 -16.66 22.78 -21.38
C LYS A 147 -17.85 23.51 -21.98
N ARG A 148 -19.07 23.16 -21.53
CA ARG A 148 -20.29 23.89 -21.96
C ARG A 148 -20.22 25.37 -21.60
N LYS A 149 -19.71 25.75 -20.42
CA LYS A 149 -19.55 27.17 -20.03
C LYS A 149 -18.60 27.92 -20.99
N MET A 150 -17.53 27.27 -21.46
CA MET A 150 -16.58 27.89 -22.40
C MET A 150 -17.16 28.05 -23.80
N ASN A 151 -18.11 27.21 -24.21
CA ASN A 151 -18.80 27.35 -25.48
C ASN A 151 -19.97 28.35 -25.42
N ASP A 152 -20.51 28.59 -24.23
CA ASP A 152 -21.61 29.54 -23.97
C ASP A 152 -21.09 30.99 -23.75
N ALA A 153 -19.77 31.20 -23.69
CA ALA A 153 -19.09 32.48 -23.43
C ALA A 153 -18.32 32.95 -24.67
#